data_AF-A0A1C3P3D6-F1
#
_entry.id   AF-A0A1C3P3D6-F1
#
_cell.length_a   1.000
_cell.length_b   1.000
_cell.length_c   1.000
_cell.angle_alpha   90.00
_cell.angle_beta   90.00
_cell.angle_gamma   90.00
#
_symmetry.space_group_name_H-M   'P 1'
#
loop_
_entity.id
_entity.type
_entity.pdbx_description
1 polymer ?
#
loop_
_entity_poly.entity_id
_entity_poly.type
_entity_poly.pdbx_seq_one_letter_code
_entity_poly.pdbx_strand_id
1 'polypeptide(L)' 'MFAHEPFATRVWELRENVTAYDSWYVALAESLGAKLATLDLRLAKATGPRCTFATP' A
#
# COMPACT_ATOMS: atom_id res chain seq x y z
N MET A 1 -8.40 -21.12 3.02
CA MET A 1 -8.26 -19.73 3.46
C MET A 1 -6.96 -19.24 2.84
N PHE A 2 -7.01 -18.24 1.94
CA PHE A 2 -5.84 -17.83 1.15
C PHE A 2 -4.73 -17.32 2.07
N ALA A 3 -3.47 -17.70 1.86
CA ALA A 3 -2.37 -17.22 2.66
C ALA A 3 -2.17 -15.71 2.46
N HIS A 4 -2.65 -14.90 3.40
CA HIS A 4 -2.45 -13.44 3.43
C HIS A 4 -1.05 -13.07 3.96
N GLU A 5 -0.21 -14.07 4.22
CA GLU A 5 1.00 -13.97 5.03
C GLU A 5 2.11 -13.07 4.48
N PRO A 6 2.40 -12.99 3.16
CA PRO A 6 3.60 -12.27 2.73
C PRO A 6 3.54 -10.76 3.01
N PHE A 7 2.33 -10.18 3.08
CA PHE A 7 2.15 -8.74 3.28
C PHE A 7 1.35 -8.38 4.54
N ALA A 8 0.85 -9.36 5.29
CA ALA A 8 0.05 -9.12 6.51
C ALA A 8 0.78 -8.21 7.51
N THR A 9 2.06 -8.45 7.78
CA THR A 9 2.88 -7.59 8.65
C THR A 9 2.93 -6.16 8.12
N ARG A 10 3.19 -6.01 6.81
CA ARG A 10 3.33 -4.69 6.20
C ARG A 10 2.01 -3.92 6.16
N VAL A 11 0.91 -4.62 5.89
CA VAL A 11 -0.45 -4.08 5.96
C VAL A 11 -0.78 -3.61 7.38
N TRP A 12 -0.38 -4.37 8.39
CA TRP A 12 -0.58 -4.01 9.79
C TRP A 12 0.21 -2.76 10.22
N GLU A 13 1.42 -2.56 9.68
CA GLU A 13 2.22 -1.35 9.91
C GLU A 13 1.56 -0.08 9.33
N LEU A 14 0.82 -0.21 8.23
CA LEU A 14 0.20 0.91 7.52
C LEU A 14 -1.17 1.34 8.10
N ARG A 15 -1.75 0.55 9.02
CA ARG A 15 -3.13 0.71 9.51
C ARG A 15 -3.48 2.08 10.09
N GLU A 16 -2.50 2.84 10.57
CA GLU A 16 -2.71 4.16 11.18
C GLU A 16 -3.07 5.22 10.13
N ASN A 17 -2.60 5.06 8.89
CA ASN A 17 -2.72 6.09 7.83
C ASN A 17 -3.38 5.59 6.55
N VAL A 18 -3.47 4.28 6.34
CA VAL A 18 -3.94 3.65 5.11
C VAL A 18 -4.98 2.59 5.44
N THR A 19 -6.06 2.54 4.66
CA THR A 19 -7.10 1.52 4.85
C THR A 19 -6.50 0.12 4.66
N ALA A 20 -7.08 -0.90 5.30
CA ALA A 20 -6.60 -2.27 5.13
C ALA A 20 -6.60 -2.72 3.65
N TYR A 21 -7.56 -2.23 2.86
CA TYR A 21 -7.66 -2.52 1.44
C TYR A 21 -6.53 -1.88 0.63
N ASP A 22 -6.31 -0.57 0.78
CA ASP A 22 -5.25 0.14 0.06
C ASP A 22 -3.85 -0.31 0.51
N SER A 23 -3.71 -0.68 1.78
CA SER A 23 -2.45 -1.18 2.35
C SER A 23 -1.97 -2.44 1.65
N TRP A 24 -2.87 -3.29 1.15
CA TRP A 24 -2.51 -4.48 0.38
C TRP A 24 -1.88 -4.13 -0.96
N TYR A 25 -2.45 -3.16 -1.67
CA TYR A 25 -1.90 -2.67 -2.93
C TYR A 25 -0.57 -1.94 -2.73
N VAL A 26 -0.44 -1.16 -1.65
CA VAL A 26 0.82 -0.53 -1.26
C VAL A 26 1.88 -1.58 -0.96
N ALA A 27 1.59 -2.57 -0.11
CA ALA A 27 2.55 -3.61 0.26
C ALA A 27 2.98 -4.45 -0.95
N LEU A 28 2.06 -4.74 -1.87
CA LEU A 28 2.36 -5.40 -3.13
C LEU A 28 3.28 -4.55 -4.01
N ALA A 29 2.95 -3.27 -4.20
CA ALA A 29 3.77 -2.35 -5.00
C ALA A 29 5.18 -2.17 -4.41
N GLU A 30 5.30 -2.09 -3.09
CA GLU A 30 6.58 -2.07 -2.38
C GLU A 30 7.41 -3.33 -2.64
N SER A 31 6.78 -4.51 -2.53
CA SER A 31 7.44 -5.80 -2.78
C SER A 31 7.95 -5.94 -4.22
N LEU A 32 7.20 -5.39 -5.17
CA LEU A 32 7.56 -5.40 -6.60
C LEU A 32 8.50 -4.27 -7.01
N GLY A 33 8.79 -3.31 -6.12
CA GLY A 33 9.52 -2.08 -6.49
C GLY A 33 8.78 -1.24 -7.54
N ALA A 34 7.46 -1.35 -7.62
CA ALA A 34 6.62 -0.74 -8.65
C ALA A 34 5.97 0.56 -8.17
N LYS A 35 5.49 1.35 -9.14
CA LYS A 35 4.63 2.52 -8.88
C LYS A 35 3.19 2.07 -8.66
N LEU A 36 2.54 2.53 -7.60
CA LEU A 36 1.11 2.31 -7.41
C LEU A 36 0.31 3.39 -8.14
N ALA A 37 -0.40 3.02 -9.20
CA ALA A 37 -1.31 3.91 -9.88
C ALA A 37 -2.58 4.10 -9.05
N THR A 38 -2.94 5.34 -8.72
CA THR A 38 -4.15 5.65 -7.96
C THR A 38 -4.70 7.01 -8.35
N LEU A 39 -6.03 7.13 -8.34
CA LEU A 39 -6.73 8.41 -8.46
C LEU A 39 -6.94 9.07 -7.09
N ASP A 40 -6.69 8.35 -6.00
CA ASP A 40 -6.80 8.88 -4.65
C ASP A 40 -5.53 9.63 -4.25
N LEU A 41 -5.59 10.96 -4.36
CA LEU A 41 -4.51 11.85 -3.96
C LEU A 41 -4.24 11.85 -2.45
N ARG A 42 -5.20 11.43 -1.62
CA ARG A 42 -4.99 11.30 -0.17
C ARG A 42 -4.12 10.09 0.12
N LEU A 43 -4.37 8.96 -0.55
CA LEU A 43 -3.52 7.77 -0.46
C LEU A 43 -2.09 8.07 -0.93
N ALA A 44 -1.95 8.78 -2.06
CA ALA A 44 -0.63 9.15 -2.58
C ALA A 44 0.18 10.07 -1.65
N LYS A 45 -0.49 10.76 -0.72
CA LYS A 45 0.12 11.64 0.29
C LYS A 45 0.19 11.00 1.68
N ALA A 46 -0.27 9.76 1.84
CA ALA A 46 -0.28 9.08 3.13
C ALA A 46 1.16 8.86 3.62
N THR A 47 1.36 9.01 4.93
CA THR A 47 2.64 8.70 5.57
C THR A 47 2.75 7.20 5.80
N GLY A 48 3.90 6.61 5.45
CA GLY A 48 4.16 5.18 5.69
C GLY A 48 4.47 4.37 4.43
N PRO A 49 3.70 4.47 3.33
CA PRO A 49 4.02 3.84 2.06
C PRO A 49 5.45 4.17 1.60
N ARG A 50 6.18 3.13 1.19
CA ARG A 50 7.55 3.23 0.65
C ARG A 50 7.57 3.19 -0.87
N CYS A 51 6.49 2.74 -1.50
CA CYS A 51 6.33 2.78 -2.95
C CYS A 51 6.07 4.21 -3.42
N THR A 52 6.40 4.47 -4.68
CA THR A 52 6.02 5.73 -5.33
C THR A 52 4.63 5.60 -5.95
N PHE A 53 3.93 6.72 -6.11
CA PHE A 53 2.58 6.74 -6.68
C PHE A 53 2.60 7.32 -8.09
N ALA A 54 1.75 6.79 -8.96
CA ALA A 54 1.41 7.40 -10.24
C ALA A 54 -0.01 7.96 -10.13
N THR A 55 -0.09 9.27 -10.00
CA THR A 55 -1.35 10.01 -10.02
C THR A 55 -1.53 10.66 -11.39
N PRO A 56 -2.77 11.01 -11.80
CA PRO A 56 -3.01 11.88 -12.94
C PRO A 56 -2.28 13.22 -12.83
#